data_AF-A0A1Y6LTM4-F1
#
_entry.id   AF-A0A1Y6LTM4-F1
#
_cell.length_a   1.000
_cell.length_b   1.000
_cell.length_c   1.000
_cell.angle_alpha   90.00
_cell.angle_beta   90.00
_cell.angle_gamma   90.00
#
_symmetry.space_group_name_H-M   'P 1'
#
loop_
_entity.id
_entity.type
_entity.pdbx_description
1 polymer ?
#
loop_
_entity_poly.entity_id
_entity_poly.type
_entity_poly.pdbx_seq_one_letter_code
_entity_poly.pdbx_strand_id
1 'polypeptide(L)'
;MATASLHGDAHELDAQDMSGSSSSRNHSQHSSNNPVRKSKKKQKHRFPGYKHCDPVDQPIRRHTRHEFGAKLKFQVPNPLDTAYWKALTLVNDVQSPYERFASPLCLKALNCAPTVFYEGETAPVVHALFQRCRTIKVQIKLVRDVGPASDWDSSTVMLRDGEQWTPFGDYLKALDPLCEREKAASGEVGYAVQFKWWRSLKKPFRFYDLPPEIRETIILYTLGAMVQPRLSGGQYTPWSEVHITAGSPNSLWDQGLEMVYPVVPPTNLSVLRLNKDLAEVSRDVLWRKTTKVFSYLWSFETICRPIIPKQFSWLQRMYLCLQPLELVHMFKVEIAPFDAHYHQDRQQSIDSFQPDTIVHTGSVPAGCFLRSLPLLHYLELEPHSEGSLSPWSEFVGRRAGVSDDEISLWSARGLNFRAPPCQKRFMDYVMCFAAEYLQSIKTVRLTGPIKTCIKNKWEDLLNNNVYSTIKPQIEEWKEEARSLTALELPPRCSCPQTCSYYLSDLDVDDLGPARSTIWDPVGR
;
A
#
# COMPACT_ATOMS: atom_id res chain seq x y z
N MET A 1 6.70 -13.53 -63.85
CA MET A 1 6.91 -12.08 -64.07
C MET A 1 7.33 -11.50 -62.72
N ALA A 2 8.63 -11.57 -62.42
CA ALA A 2 9.59 -10.46 -62.54
C ALA A 2 9.25 -9.28 -61.60
N THR A 3 10.08 -8.70 -60.72
CA THR A 3 11.38 -8.95 -60.04
C THR A 3 11.85 -7.57 -59.56
N ALA A 4 12.25 -7.39 -58.29
CA ALA A 4 13.25 -6.42 -57.79
C ALA A 4 13.28 -6.58 -56.25
N SER A 5 14.29 -7.09 -55.54
CA SER A 5 15.77 -7.09 -55.58
C SER A 5 16.43 -6.01 -54.70
N LEU A 6 17.48 -6.47 -53.98
CA LEU A 6 18.61 -5.80 -53.30
C LEU A 6 18.51 -5.68 -51.76
N HIS A 7 19.21 -6.53 -50.99
CA HIS A 7 20.65 -6.53 -50.58
C HIS A 7 20.85 -5.74 -49.28
N GLY A 8 21.33 -6.31 -48.16
CA GLY A 8 22.70 -6.78 -47.84
C GLY A 8 23.22 -5.85 -46.71
N ASP A 9 23.97 -6.20 -45.67
CA ASP A 9 24.84 -7.33 -45.36
C ASP A 9 25.05 -7.49 -43.85
N ALA A 10 25.47 -8.70 -43.48
CA ALA A 10 25.98 -9.11 -42.17
C ALA A 10 27.48 -8.77 -42.04
N HIS A 11 27.96 -8.65 -40.79
CA HIS A 11 29.38 -8.74 -40.48
C HIS A 11 29.59 -9.72 -39.32
N GLU A 12 30.32 -10.79 -39.62
CA GLU A 12 30.89 -11.80 -38.74
C GLU A 12 32.28 -11.37 -38.24
N LEU A 13 32.52 -11.70 -36.97
CA LEU A 13 33.71 -12.33 -36.37
C LEU A 13 35.13 -11.81 -36.65
N ASP A 14 35.86 -11.63 -35.55
CA ASP A 14 37.09 -12.40 -35.35
C ASP A 14 37.38 -12.62 -33.86
N ALA A 15 37.86 -13.83 -33.57
CA ALA A 15 38.28 -14.34 -32.27
C ALA A 15 39.73 -14.82 -32.39
N GLN A 16 40.53 -14.63 -31.34
CA GLN A 16 41.79 -15.32 -30.96
C GLN A 16 42.54 -14.43 -29.95
N ASP A 17 43.35 -14.87 -29.00
CA ASP A 17 43.62 -16.18 -28.39
C ASP A 17 44.44 -15.92 -27.10
N MET A 18 44.67 -17.00 -26.36
CA MET A 18 45.25 -17.21 -25.04
C MET A 18 46.63 -16.60 -24.65
N SER A 19 46.75 -16.41 -23.33
CA SER A 19 47.88 -16.73 -22.42
C SER A 19 49.10 -15.79 -22.28
N GLY A 20 49.54 -15.60 -21.02
CA GLY A 20 50.89 -15.14 -20.69
C GLY A 20 51.06 -14.46 -19.33
N SER A 21 51.44 -15.22 -18.30
CA SER A 21 51.98 -14.74 -17.03
C SER A 21 53.27 -13.93 -17.21
N SER A 22 53.52 -12.90 -16.40
CA SER A 22 54.78 -12.71 -15.66
C SER A 22 54.82 -11.40 -14.86
N SER A 23 55.46 -11.50 -13.70
CA SER A 23 55.79 -10.40 -12.81
C SER A 23 56.90 -9.52 -13.41
N SER A 24 56.88 -8.22 -13.15
CA SER A 24 58.10 -7.51 -12.76
C SER A 24 57.78 -6.18 -12.09
N ARG A 25 58.49 -5.95 -10.98
CA ARG A 25 58.73 -4.65 -10.37
C ARG A 25 59.25 -3.69 -11.43
N ASN A 26 58.80 -2.43 -11.39
CA ASN A 26 59.73 -1.32 -11.52
C ASN A 26 59.23 -0.05 -10.85
N HIS A 27 60.15 0.55 -10.11
CA HIS A 27 60.14 1.90 -9.61
C HIS A 27 59.91 2.91 -10.73
N SER A 28 59.07 3.91 -10.47
CA SER A 28 59.27 5.24 -11.02
C SER A 28 58.72 6.30 -10.06
N GLN A 29 59.66 7.10 -9.57
CA GLN A 29 59.43 8.36 -8.89
C GLN A 29 58.67 9.29 -9.85
N HIS A 30 57.56 9.88 -9.41
CA HIS A 30 57.11 11.14 -9.99
C HIS A 30 56.62 12.12 -8.92
N SER A 31 57.44 13.15 -8.82
CA SER A 31 57.28 14.49 -8.26
C SER A 31 55.85 14.96 -7.96
N SER A 32 55.72 15.49 -6.75
CA SER A 32 54.73 16.45 -6.30
C SER A 32 54.54 17.62 -7.27
N ASN A 33 53.28 17.98 -7.53
CA ASN A 33 52.82 19.37 -7.70
C ASN A 33 51.28 19.40 -7.69
N ASN A 34 50.69 19.36 -6.50
CA ASN A 34 49.28 19.73 -6.32
C ASN A 34 49.21 21.25 -6.10
N PRO A 35 48.50 22.02 -6.94
CA PRO A 35 48.28 23.42 -6.68
C PRO A 35 47.37 23.55 -5.46
N VAL A 36 47.88 24.20 -4.42
CA VAL A 36 47.14 24.62 -3.23
C VAL A 36 45.90 25.39 -3.68
N ARG A 37 44.72 24.74 -3.62
CA ARG A 37 43.42 25.37 -3.79
C ARG A 37 43.28 26.45 -2.72
N LYS A 38 43.52 27.72 -3.10
CA LYS A 38 43.21 28.88 -2.27
C LYS A 38 41.75 28.80 -1.86
N SER A 39 41.50 28.57 -0.57
CA SER A 39 40.16 28.57 -0.01
C SER A 39 39.53 29.95 -0.27
N LYS A 40 38.46 29.98 -1.06
CA LYS A 40 37.69 31.21 -1.29
C LYS A 40 37.23 31.71 0.07
N LYS A 41 37.71 32.89 0.50
CA LYS A 41 37.25 33.57 1.71
C LYS A 41 35.73 33.63 1.65
N LYS A 42 35.05 32.88 2.53
CA LYS A 42 33.59 32.96 2.70
C LYS A 42 33.25 34.43 2.93
N GLN A 43 32.51 35.04 2.01
CA GLN A 43 31.97 36.38 2.20
C GLN A 43 31.24 36.38 3.55
N LYS A 44 31.66 37.26 4.46
CA LYS A 44 30.94 37.48 5.71
C LYS A 44 29.54 37.96 5.32
N HIS A 45 28.54 37.12 5.53
CA HIS A 45 27.16 37.49 5.26
C HIS A 45 26.81 38.77 6.01
N ARG A 46 26.08 39.66 5.33
CA ARG A 46 25.62 40.96 5.85
C ARG A 46 24.77 40.85 7.13
N PHE A 47 24.38 39.62 7.47
CA PHE A 47 23.70 39.28 8.70
C PHE A 47 24.43 38.13 9.42
N PRO A 48 25.22 38.41 10.47
CA PRO A 48 25.93 37.38 11.23
C PRO A 48 24.93 36.48 11.98
N GLY A 49 25.03 35.16 11.78
CA GLY A 49 24.17 34.16 12.44
C GLY A 49 23.18 33.44 11.51
N TYR A 50 23.04 33.88 10.26
CA TYR A 50 22.07 33.32 9.32
C TYR A 50 22.63 32.08 8.65
N LYS A 51 21.96 30.94 8.86
CA LYS A 51 22.22 29.72 8.11
C LYS A 51 21.19 29.62 6.99
N HIS A 52 21.63 29.87 5.76
CA HIS A 52 20.84 29.47 4.60
C HIS A 52 20.68 27.96 4.62
N CYS A 53 19.44 27.51 4.49
CA CYS A 53 19.16 26.12 4.19
C CYS A 53 19.44 25.87 2.70
N ASP A 54 20.02 24.72 2.39
CA ASP A 54 20.24 24.33 1.00
C ASP A 54 18.88 24.28 0.26
N PRO A 55 18.82 24.84 -0.96
CA PRO A 55 17.62 24.80 -1.80
C PRO A 55 17.18 23.36 -2.04
N VAL A 56 15.90 23.18 -2.37
CA VAL A 56 15.34 21.88 -2.71
C VAL A 56 14.58 21.99 -4.02
N ASP A 57 15.04 21.25 -5.02
CA ASP A 57 14.44 21.29 -6.35
C ASP A 57 13.04 20.66 -6.37
N GLN A 58 12.73 19.77 -5.43
CA GLN A 58 11.40 19.17 -5.28
C GLN A 58 11.06 18.98 -3.80
N PRO A 59 9.77 18.88 -3.42
CA PRO A 59 9.37 18.63 -2.04
C PRO A 59 9.94 17.30 -1.53
N ILE A 60 10.81 17.36 -0.52
CA ILE A 60 11.44 16.16 0.04
C ILE A 60 10.58 15.66 1.20
N ARG A 61 9.97 14.50 1.03
CA ARG A 61 9.11 13.85 2.04
C ARG A 61 9.92 12.87 2.90
N ARG A 62 9.69 12.91 4.21
CA ARG A 62 10.21 12.00 5.23
C ARG A 62 9.16 11.73 6.29
N HIS A 63 9.25 10.61 7.00
CA HIS A 63 8.33 10.31 8.10
C HIS A 63 8.63 11.21 9.31
N THR A 64 9.92 11.35 9.62
CA THR A 64 10.39 12.15 10.73
C THR A 64 11.39 13.21 10.28
N ARG A 65 11.47 14.31 11.05
CA ARG A 65 12.49 15.35 10.84
C ARG A 65 13.94 14.85 11.02
N HIS A 66 14.13 13.64 11.53
CA HIS A 66 15.43 13.04 11.82
C HIS A 66 16.03 12.34 10.60
N GLU A 67 15.22 12.03 9.57
CA GLU A 67 15.65 11.34 8.35
C GLU A 67 16.29 12.26 7.30
N PHE A 68 16.43 13.57 7.58
CA PHE A 68 17.09 14.53 6.67
C PHE A 68 18.63 14.54 6.82
N GLY A 69 19.21 13.50 7.42
CA GLY A 69 20.64 13.38 7.72
C GLY A 69 21.05 14.26 8.91
N ALA A 70 20.96 15.58 8.75
CA ALA A 70 21.06 16.53 9.85
C ALA A 70 19.67 16.89 10.37
N LYS A 71 19.48 16.83 11.70
CA LYS A 71 18.21 17.22 12.35
C LYS A 71 17.80 18.62 11.89
N LEU A 72 16.63 18.74 11.26
CA LEU A 72 16.06 20.03 10.88
C LEU A 72 15.93 20.91 12.12
N LYS A 73 16.59 22.07 12.10
CA LYS A 73 16.55 23.06 13.18
C LYS A 73 15.48 24.09 12.84
N PHE A 74 14.33 23.97 13.49
CA PHE A 74 13.27 24.97 13.38
C PHE A 74 13.74 26.29 13.99
N GLN A 75 13.43 27.38 13.29
CA GLN A 75 13.77 28.73 13.67
C GLN A 75 12.50 29.52 13.95
N VAL A 76 12.64 30.61 14.69
CA VAL A 76 11.56 31.60 14.79
C VAL A 76 11.49 32.33 13.43
N PRO A 77 10.32 32.36 12.75
CA PRO A 77 10.19 33.05 11.47
C PRO A 77 10.51 34.54 11.65
N ASN A 78 11.15 35.13 10.64
CA ASN A 78 11.37 36.57 10.64
C ASN A 78 10.01 37.29 10.54
N PRO A 79 9.76 38.37 11.30
CA PRO A 79 8.56 39.18 11.12
C PRO A 79 8.41 39.74 9.69
N LEU A 80 9.52 39.92 8.98
CA LEU A 80 9.57 40.40 7.60
C LEU A 80 9.68 39.27 6.56
N ASP A 81 9.48 38.01 6.96
CA ASP A 81 9.36 36.89 6.02
C ASP A 81 7.93 36.78 5.49
N THR A 82 7.55 37.72 4.62
CA THR A 82 6.23 37.78 3.98
C THR A 82 5.87 36.47 3.26
N ALA A 83 6.85 35.79 2.67
CA ALA A 83 6.65 34.49 2.01
C ALA A 83 6.17 33.42 3.02
N TYR A 84 6.83 33.34 4.18
CA TYR A 84 6.40 32.45 5.26
C TYR A 84 4.99 32.77 5.77
N TRP A 85 4.68 34.05 6.03
CA TRP A 85 3.38 34.43 6.61
C TRP A 85 2.22 34.19 5.64
N LYS A 86 2.37 34.53 4.36
CA LYS A 86 1.37 34.21 3.34
C LYS A 86 1.18 32.70 3.17
N ALA A 87 2.27 31.94 3.17
CA ALA A 87 2.20 30.48 3.11
C ALA A 87 1.51 29.88 4.34
N LEU A 88 1.74 30.44 5.53
CA LEU A 88 1.09 30.00 6.77
C LEU A 88 -0.44 30.23 6.71
N THR A 89 -0.89 31.35 6.16
CA THR A 89 -2.32 31.61 5.94
C THR A 89 -2.95 30.53 5.06
N LEU A 90 -2.32 30.22 3.91
CA LEU A 90 -2.81 29.14 3.03
C LEU A 90 -2.84 27.77 3.73
N VAL A 91 -1.82 27.44 4.53
CA VAL A 91 -1.79 26.21 5.32
C VAL A 91 -2.94 26.15 6.31
N ASN A 92 -3.28 27.26 6.97
CA ASN A 92 -4.40 27.31 7.89
C ASN A 92 -5.74 27.18 7.15
N ASP A 93 -5.91 27.88 6.03
CA ASP A 93 -7.17 27.95 5.28
C ASP A 93 -7.57 26.62 4.65
N VAL A 94 -6.60 25.80 4.22
CA VAL A 94 -6.86 24.48 3.63
C VAL A 94 -7.33 23.45 4.68
N GLN A 95 -7.07 23.67 5.96
CA GLN A 95 -7.41 22.70 7.02
C GLN A 95 -8.79 22.93 7.61
N SER A 96 -9.55 21.84 7.76
CA SER A 96 -10.81 21.88 8.51
C SER A 96 -10.58 22.16 10.00
N PRO A 97 -11.57 22.67 10.75
CA PRO A 97 -11.43 22.90 12.19
C PRO A 97 -10.99 21.66 12.97
N TYR A 98 -11.41 20.48 12.53
CA TYR A 98 -10.99 19.21 13.13
C TYR A 98 -9.54 18.89 12.83
N GLU A 99 -9.08 19.07 11.59
CA GLU A 99 -7.70 18.80 11.21
C GLU A 99 -6.72 19.68 11.99
N ARG A 100 -7.05 20.97 12.13
CA ARG A 100 -6.29 21.93 12.95
C ARG A 100 -6.15 21.45 14.41
N PHE A 101 -7.11 20.69 14.91
CA PHE A 101 -7.06 20.14 16.26
C PHE A 101 -6.35 18.78 16.32
N ALA A 102 -6.76 17.83 15.48
CA ALA A 102 -6.39 16.42 15.60
C ALA A 102 -5.02 16.11 15.01
N SER A 103 -4.66 16.75 13.90
CA SER A 103 -3.38 16.53 13.23
C SER A 103 -3.01 17.78 12.43
N PRO A 104 -2.67 18.89 13.10
CA PRO A 104 -2.44 20.16 12.42
C PRO A 104 -1.25 20.03 11.46
N LEU A 105 -1.50 20.34 10.19
CA LEU A 105 -0.46 20.69 9.24
C LEU A 105 0.10 22.06 9.65
N CYS A 106 1.35 22.07 10.06
CA CYS A 106 2.06 23.26 10.50
C CYS A 106 3.12 23.65 9.48
N LEU A 107 3.24 24.93 9.18
CA LEU A 107 4.44 25.46 8.53
C LEU A 107 5.48 25.80 9.61
N LYS A 108 6.73 25.38 9.42
CA LYS A 108 7.87 25.66 10.30
C LYS A 108 8.98 26.32 9.51
N ALA A 109 9.47 27.45 10.02
CA ALA A 109 10.56 28.16 9.40
C ALA A 109 11.87 27.38 9.58
N LEU A 110 12.58 27.14 8.46
CA LEU A 110 13.96 26.66 8.47
C LEU A 110 14.96 27.79 8.20
N ASN A 111 14.46 28.96 7.78
CA ASN A 111 15.18 30.17 7.52
C ASN A 111 14.68 31.29 8.45
N CYS A 112 15.55 32.18 8.88
CA CYS A 112 15.22 33.39 9.64
C CYS A 112 15.47 34.68 8.85
N ALA A 113 15.83 34.60 7.57
CA ALA A 113 16.02 35.75 6.70
C ALA A 113 14.69 36.45 6.39
N PRO A 114 14.68 37.79 6.26
CA PRO A 114 13.54 38.49 5.69
C PRO A 114 13.32 38.09 4.23
N THR A 115 12.11 38.24 3.72
CA THR A 115 11.83 38.04 2.29
C THR A 115 12.57 39.10 1.47
N VAL A 116 13.34 38.66 0.47
CA VAL A 116 14.03 39.54 -0.47
C VAL A 116 13.19 39.65 -1.73
N PHE A 117 12.83 40.88 -2.11
CA PHE A 117 11.98 41.17 -3.26
C PHE A 117 12.82 41.51 -4.50
N TYR A 118 12.36 41.02 -5.65
CA TYR A 118 12.83 41.34 -7.00
C TYR A 118 11.66 41.89 -7.83
N GLU A 119 11.92 42.22 -9.09
CA GLU A 119 10.88 42.66 -10.02
C GLU A 119 9.91 41.50 -10.30
N GLY A 120 8.72 41.55 -9.70
CA GLY A 120 7.64 40.59 -9.91
C GLY A 120 7.67 39.32 -9.03
N GLU A 121 8.78 39.02 -8.37
CA GLU A 121 8.89 37.83 -7.50
C GLU A 121 9.84 38.01 -6.30
N THR A 122 9.88 37.05 -5.38
CA THR A 122 10.82 37.04 -4.26
C THR A 122 11.91 35.99 -4.42
N ALA A 123 13.02 36.17 -3.71
CA ALA A 123 13.99 35.10 -3.51
C ALA A 123 13.30 33.86 -2.93
N PRO A 124 13.66 32.65 -3.41
CA PRO A 124 13.04 31.44 -2.90
C PRO A 124 13.58 31.11 -1.51
N VAL A 125 12.68 30.70 -0.62
CA VAL A 125 12.96 30.37 0.77
C VAL A 125 12.56 28.93 1.07
N VAL A 126 13.31 28.29 1.96
CA VAL A 126 13.10 26.88 2.31
C VAL A 126 12.47 26.79 3.69
N HIS A 127 11.36 26.05 3.78
CA HIS A 127 10.63 25.79 5.02
C HIS A 127 10.28 24.30 5.14
N ALA A 128 9.66 23.93 6.25
CA ALA A 128 9.14 22.59 6.46
C ALA A 128 7.65 22.62 6.73
N LEU A 129 6.89 21.83 5.99
CA LEU A 129 5.56 21.41 6.41
C LEU A 129 5.71 20.24 7.38
N PHE A 130 4.99 20.28 8.48
CA PHE A 130 5.05 19.29 9.54
C PHE A 130 3.64 18.85 9.94
N GLN A 131 3.40 17.55 9.98
CA GLN A 131 2.14 16.98 10.44
C GLN A 131 2.42 15.60 11.02
N ARG A 132 2.27 15.40 12.33
CA ARG A 132 2.52 14.17 13.14
C ARG A 132 3.55 13.16 12.61
N CYS A 133 3.23 12.45 11.53
CA CYS A 133 3.98 11.36 10.91
C CYS A 133 4.63 11.69 9.55
N ARG A 134 4.58 12.96 9.13
CA ARG A 134 5.24 13.45 7.93
C ARG A 134 5.93 14.78 8.16
N THR A 135 7.11 14.92 7.57
CA THR A 135 7.84 16.16 7.44
C THR A 135 8.19 16.36 5.97
N ILE A 136 7.78 17.48 5.40
CA ILE A 136 8.04 17.81 3.99
C ILE A 136 8.86 19.08 3.93
N LYS A 137 10.10 18.98 3.44
CA LYS A 137 10.94 20.14 3.18
C LYS A 137 10.52 20.73 1.84
N VAL A 138 10.10 22.00 1.83
CA VAL A 138 9.57 22.69 0.66
C VAL A 138 10.35 23.97 0.39
N GLN A 139 10.47 24.34 -0.88
CA GLN A 139 10.98 25.64 -1.30
C GLN A 139 9.85 26.44 -1.90
N ILE A 140 9.64 27.65 -1.40
CA ILE A 140 8.54 28.53 -1.80
C ILE A 140 9.05 29.92 -2.17
N LYS A 141 8.27 30.67 -2.95
CA LYS A 141 8.47 32.10 -3.23
C LYS A 141 7.12 32.79 -3.40
N LEU A 142 7.12 34.12 -3.35
CA LEU A 142 5.97 34.91 -3.79
C LEU A 142 6.17 35.34 -5.24
N VAL A 143 5.09 35.29 -6.02
CA VAL A 143 5.01 35.86 -7.35
C VAL A 143 3.85 36.85 -7.34
N ARG A 144 4.10 38.08 -7.78
CA ARG A 144 3.10 39.14 -7.87
C ARG A 144 2.14 38.82 -9.01
N ASP A 145 0.83 38.97 -8.77
CA ASP A 145 -0.17 38.71 -9.80
C ASP A 145 -0.02 39.73 -10.95
N VAL A 146 -0.28 39.31 -12.19
CA VAL A 146 -0.11 40.17 -13.38
C VAL A 146 -1.22 41.22 -13.39
N GLY A 147 -0.87 42.48 -13.13
CA GLY A 147 -1.77 43.62 -13.21
C GLY A 147 -1.04 44.94 -13.01
N PRO A 148 -1.43 46.02 -13.71
CA PRO A 148 -0.74 47.32 -13.64
C PRO A 148 -0.81 47.98 -12.25
N ALA A 149 -1.66 47.46 -11.37
CA ALA A 149 -1.87 47.96 -10.00
C ALA A 149 -1.86 46.85 -8.93
N SER A 150 -1.40 45.63 -9.23
CA SER A 150 -1.37 44.56 -8.23
C SER A 150 -0.37 44.92 -7.15
N ASP A 151 -0.72 45.02 -5.87
CA ASP A 151 0.33 45.14 -4.83
C ASP A 151 0.88 43.75 -4.47
N TRP A 152 1.90 43.67 -3.63
CA TRP A 152 2.34 42.40 -3.03
C TRP A 152 1.25 41.75 -2.18
N ASP A 153 0.18 42.48 -1.84
CA ASP A 153 -1.02 41.93 -1.21
C ASP A 153 -1.71 40.91 -2.12
N SER A 154 -1.76 41.14 -3.43
CA SER A 154 -2.20 40.18 -4.46
C SER A 154 -1.00 39.41 -5.01
N SER A 155 -0.29 38.68 -4.15
CA SER A 155 0.77 37.77 -4.55
C SER A 155 0.39 36.33 -4.26
N THR A 156 0.74 35.46 -5.20
CA THR A 156 0.55 34.02 -5.12
C THR A 156 1.79 33.36 -4.52
N VAL A 157 1.60 32.50 -3.53
CA VAL A 157 2.67 31.64 -3.00
C VAL A 157 2.90 30.50 -3.97
N MET A 158 4.10 30.41 -4.52
CA MET A 158 4.51 29.35 -5.45
C MET A 158 5.45 28.37 -4.73
N LEU A 159 5.31 27.09 -5.02
CA LEU A 159 6.16 26.00 -4.52
C LEU A 159 6.99 25.41 -5.67
N ARG A 160 8.26 25.10 -5.40
CA ARG A 160 9.16 24.45 -6.35
C ARG A 160 8.86 22.95 -6.40
N ASP A 161 8.59 22.43 -7.59
CA ASP A 161 8.39 21.01 -7.87
C ASP A 161 9.14 20.61 -9.14
N GLY A 162 10.36 20.08 -8.97
CA GLY A 162 11.31 19.84 -10.05
C GLY A 162 11.75 21.15 -10.71
N GLU A 163 11.50 21.25 -12.02
CA GLU A 163 11.81 22.44 -12.80
C GLU A 163 10.68 23.50 -12.75
N GLN A 164 9.51 23.13 -12.24
CA GLN A 164 8.31 23.94 -12.30
C GLN A 164 8.04 24.65 -10.97
N TRP A 165 7.27 25.74 -11.06
CA TRP A 165 6.70 26.44 -9.92
C TRP A 165 5.19 26.28 -9.97
N THR A 166 4.60 25.66 -8.94
CA THR A 166 3.16 25.41 -8.84
C THR A 166 2.54 26.24 -7.73
N PRO A 167 1.26 26.65 -7.84
CA PRO A 167 0.59 27.34 -6.74
C PRO A 167 0.60 26.48 -5.47
N PHE A 168 1.08 27.05 -4.37
CA PHE A 168 1.24 26.31 -3.12
C PHE A 168 -0.11 25.81 -2.57
N GLY A 169 -1.19 26.58 -2.77
CA GLY A 169 -2.54 26.16 -2.41
C GLY A 169 -2.99 24.89 -3.15
N ASP A 170 -2.62 24.73 -4.42
CA ASP A 170 -2.97 23.54 -5.21
C ASP A 170 -2.16 22.33 -4.76
N TYR A 171 -0.87 22.54 -4.45
CA TYR A 171 -0.05 21.51 -3.80
C TYR A 171 -0.64 21.07 -2.45
N LEU A 172 -1.12 22.00 -1.63
CA LEU A 172 -1.76 21.69 -0.34
C LEU A 172 -3.07 20.91 -0.50
N LYS A 173 -3.85 21.16 -1.54
CA LYS A 173 -5.08 20.39 -1.86
C LYS A 173 -4.76 19.01 -2.44
N ALA A 174 -3.71 18.91 -3.25
CA ALA A 174 -3.24 17.65 -3.85
C ALA A 174 -2.42 16.80 -2.87
N LEU A 175 -1.93 17.39 -1.77
CA LEU A 175 -1.27 16.67 -0.70
C LEU A 175 -2.24 15.62 -0.17
N ASP A 176 -1.93 14.35 -0.44
CA ASP A 176 -2.73 13.22 0.00
C ASP A 176 -3.13 13.47 1.46
N PRO A 177 -4.43 13.51 1.76
CA PRO A 177 -4.90 13.51 3.13
C PRO A 177 -4.40 12.20 3.72
N LEU A 178 -3.28 12.27 4.44
CA LEU A 178 -2.44 11.16 4.90
C LEU A 178 -3.15 9.80 4.85
N CYS A 179 -2.53 8.82 4.19
CA CYS A 179 -2.88 7.41 4.29
C CYS A 179 -2.92 6.91 5.76
N GLU A 180 -2.38 7.68 6.71
CA GLU A 180 -2.45 7.47 8.16
C GLU A 180 -3.54 8.26 8.91
N ARG A 181 -4.47 8.95 8.21
CA ARG A 181 -5.69 9.56 8.82
C ARG A 181 -6.40 8.57 9.75
N GLU A 182 -6.29 7.28 9.46
CA GLU A 182 -6.91 6.18 10.21
C GLU A 182 -6.06 5.54 11.29
N LYS A 183 -4.80 5.94 11.50
CA LYS A 183 -3.99 5.42 12.64
C LYS A 183 -3.80 6.48 13.72
N ALA A 184 -3.54 7.73 13.33
CA ALA A 184 -3.31 8.81 14.29
C ALA A 184 -4.61 9.36 14.91
N ALA A 185 -5.76 9.17 14.25
CA ALA A 185 -7.08 9.57 14.73
C ALA A 185 -7.96 8.36 15.11
N SER A 186 -7.37 7.17 15.23
CA SER A 186 -8.08 5.94 15.59
C SER A 186 -7.64 5.36 16.92
N GLY A 187 -8.39 4.38 17.41
CA GLY A 187 -8.12 3.72 18.68
C GLY A 187 -8.17 4.69 19.86
N GLU A 188 -7.44 4.36 20.91
CA GLU A 188 -7.43 5.14 22.15
C GLU A 188 -6.88 6.56 21.97
N VAL A 189 -5.84 6.72 21.14
CA VAL A 189 -5.22 8.03 20.88
C VAL A 189 -6.19 8.95 20.14
N GLY A 190 -6.85 8.44 19.10
CA GLY A 190 -7.88 9.15 18.36
C GLY A 190 -9.04 9.56 19.26
N TYR A 191 -9.56 8.60 20.04
CA TYR A 191 -10.61 8.87 21.00
C TYR A 191 -10.20 9.92 22.03
N ALA A 192 -9.01 9.82 22.62
CA ALA A 192 -8.54 10.77 23.63
C ALA A 192 -8.42 12.19 23.05
N VAL A 193 -7.96 12.32 21.80
CA VAL A 193 -7.91 13.59 21.07
C VAL A 193 -9.33 14.12 20.85
N GLN A 194 -10.22 13.32 20.26
CA GLN A 194 -11.61 13.69 20.01
C GLN A 194 -12.34 14.09 21.30
N PHE A 195 -12.13 13.34 22.39
CA PHE A 195 -12.71 13.61 23.69
C PHE A 195 -12.20 14.91 24.31
N LYS A 196 -10.88 15.19 24.19
CA LYS A 196 -10.32 16.50 24.59
C LYS A 196 -10.92 17.64 23.79
N TRP A 197 -11.11 17.47 22.48
CA TRP A 197 -11.80 18.44 21.64
C TRP A 197 -13.23 18.69 22.12
N TRP A 198 -14.00 17.63 22.34
CA TRP A 198 -15.37 17.72 22.84
C TRP A 198 -15.45 18.44 24.18
N ARG A 199 -14.57 18.12 25.13
CA ARG A 199 -14.51 18.83 26.42
C ARG A 199 -14.18 20.32 26.26
N SER A 200 -13.35 20.67 25.28
CA SER A 200 -12.96 22.07 25.04
C SER A 200 -14.12 22.96 24.58
N LEU A 201 -15.15 22.38 23.95
CA LEU A 201 -16.32 23.12 23.45
C LEU A 201 -17.26 23.62 24.56
N LYS A 202 -17.16 23.07 25.79
CA LYS A 202 -17.95 23.44 26.99
C LYS A 202 -19.49 23.41 26.85
N LYS A 203 -20.03 23.05 25.69
CA LYS A 203 -21.46 22.98 25.40
C LYS A 203 -21.80 21.66 24.72
N PRO A 204 -22.98 21.07 24.99
CA PRO A 204 -23.48 19.97 24.19
C PRO A 204 -23.69 20.44 22.74
N PHE A 205 -23.46 19.55 21.79
CA PHE A 205 -23.73 19.77 20.37
C PHE A 205 -24.47 18.54 19.83
N ARG A 206 -25.31 18.73 18.80
CA ARG A 206 -25.99 17.60 18.17
C ARG A 206 -25.01 16.87 17.26
N PHE A 207 -25.18 15.57 17.09
CA PHE A 207 -24.34 14.79 16.17
C PHE A 207 -24.31 15.41 14.76
N TYR A 208 -25.44 15.89 14.26
CA TYR A 208 -25.55 16.55 12.95
C TYR A 208 -24.85 17.92 12.86
N ASP A 209 -24.57 18.56 13.99
CA ASP A 209 -23.81 19.82 14.00
C ASP A 209 -22.29 19.57 13.83
N LEU A 210 -21.85 18.31 13.87
CA LEU A 210 -20.47 17.93 13.59
C LEU A 210 -20.16 18.04 12.09
N PRO A 211 -18.92 18.47 11.74
CA PRO A 211 -18.42 18.36 10.37
C PRO A 211 -18.64 16.96 9.78
N PRO A 212 -19.05 16.85 8.50
CA PRO A 212 -19.32 15.56 7.86
C PRO A 212 -18.22 14.52 8.05
N GLU A 213 -16.96 14.95 8.00
CA GLU A 213 -15.78 14.08 8.11
C GLU A 213 -15.68 13.43 9.49
N ILE A 214 -16.03 14.17 10.56
CA ILE A 214 -16.08 13.62 11.91
C ILE A 214 -17.25 12.64 12.03
N ARG A 215 -18.42 13.00 11.47
CA ARG A 215 -19.59 12.12 11.49
C ARG A 215 -19.30 10.79 10.82
N GLU A 216 -18.75 10.81 9.61
CA GLU A 216 -18.34 9.62 8.87
C GLU A 216 -17.33 8.78 9.66
N THR A 217 -16.35 9.42 10.31
CA THR A 217 -15.36 8.73 11.13
C THR A 217 -15.99 8.02 12.34
N ILE A 218 -16.89 8.70 13.06
CA ILE A 218 -17.63 8.09 14.18
C ILE A 218 -18.49 6.92 13.68
N ILE A 219 -19.19 7.11 12.56
CA ILE A 219 -20.01 6.07 11.93
C ILE A 219 -19.15 4.87 11.53
N LEU A 220 -17.98 5.10 10.93
CA LEU A 220 -17.04 4.04 10.56
C LEU A 220 -16.60 3.21 11.78
N TYR A 221 -16.22 3.86 12.89
CA TYR A 221 -15.89 3.14 14.13
C TYR A 221 -17.08 2.43 14.75
N THR A 222 -18.27 3.03 14.67
CA THR A 222 -19.51 2.45 15.19
C THR A 222 -19.86 1.19 14.42
N LEU A 223 -19.80 1.24 13.09
CA LEU A 223 -20.06 0.11 12.20
C LEU A 223 -19.00 -0.98 12.36
N GLY A 224 -17.74 -0.60 12.58
CA GLY A 224 -16.58 -1.47 12.51
C GLY A 224 -15.76 -1.21 11.25
N ALA A 225 -14.43 -1.08 11.39
CA ALA A 225 -13.54 -0.73 10.28
C ALA A 225 -13.41 -1.84 9.23
N MET A 226 -13.64 -3.10 9.63
CA MET A 226 -13.59 -4.28 8.78
C MET A 226 -14.97 -4.92 8.77
N VAL A 227 -15.44 -5.29 7.59
CA VAL A 227 -16.73 -5.98 7.42
C VAL A 227 -16.56 -7.15 6.49
N GLN A 228 -17.27 -8.24 6.78
CA GLN A 228 -17.27 -9.43 5.94
C GLN A 228 -18.52 -9.41 5.04
N PRO A 229 -18.35 -9.29 3.71
CA PRO A 229 -19.45 -9.44 2.78
C PRO A 229 -20.09 -10.83 2.88
N ARG A 230 -21.43 -10.93 2.77
CA ARG A 230 -22.09 -12.25 2.60
C ARG A 230 -22.89 -12.34 1.32
N LEU A 231 -23.00 -13.57 0.87
CA LEU A 231 -23.91 -13.98 -0.18
C LEU A 231 -25.32 -14.10 0.40
N SER A 232 -26.31 -13.52 -0.29
CA SER A 232 -27.71 -13.81 -0.01
C SER A 232 -27.98 -15.28 -0.30
N GLY A 233 -28.48 -16.02 0.68
CA GLY A 233 -28.75 -17.47 0.58
C GLY A 233 -29.89 -17.83 -0.38
N GLY A 234 -29.73 -17.55 -1.68
CA GLY A 234 -30.57 -18.11 -2.75
C GLY A 234 -31.54 -17.15 -3.45
N GLN A 235 -31.67 -15.91 -3.01
CA GLN A 235 -32.43 -14.88 -3.74
C GLN A 235 -31.52 -13.70 -4.08
N TYR A 236 -30.77 -13.84 -5.17
CA TYR A 236 -30.03 -12.73 -5.77
C TYR A 236 -31.04 -11.78 -6.38
N THR A 237 -31.38 -10.69 -5.68
CA THR A 237 -31.95 -9.55 -6.38
C THR A 237 -30.79 -8.65 -6.79
N PRO A 238 -30.65 -8.25 -8.07
CA PRO A 238 -29.56 -7.39 -8.54
C PRO A 238 -29.47 -6.03 -7.82
N TRP A 239 -30.50 -5.71 -7.02
CA TRP A 239 -30.67 -4.49 -6.26
C TRP A 239 -30.71 -4.72 -4.73
N SER A 240 -30.69 -5.98 -4.25
CA SER A 240 -30.36 -6.26 -2.86
C SER A 240 -28.85 -6.11 -2.76
N GLU A 241 -28.43 -4.88 -2.50
CA GLU A 241 -27.10 -4.52 -2.04
C GLU A 241 -26.53 -5.68 -1.23
N VAL A 242 -25.36 -6.20 -1.64
CA VAL A 242 -24.65 -7.31 -0.99
C VAL A 242 -24.90 -7.24 0.53
N HIS A 243 -25.44 -8.29 1.15
CA HIS A 243 -25.79 -8.20 2.56
C HIS A 243 -24.50 -8.10 3.38
N ILE A 244 -24.10 -6.88 3.77
CA ILE A 244 -23.01 -6.69 4.73
C ILE A 244 -23.57 -7.09 6.08
N THR A 245 -23.04 -8.17 6.64
CA THR A 245 -23.61 -8.80 7.85
C THR A 245 -22.98 -8.31 9.14
N ALA A 246 -23.64 -8.69 10.24
CA ALA A 246 -23.25 -8.58 11.63
C ALA A 246 -21.98 -9.39 12.02
N GLY A 247 -20.94 -9.36 11.18
CA GLY A 247 -19.64 -10.05 11.36
C GLY A 247 -19.73 -11.57 11.37
N SER A 248 -18.64 -12.22 11.81
CA SER A 248 -18.61 -13.67 11.98
C SER A 248 -19.71 -14.07 12.98
N PRO A 249 -20.71 -14.85 12.57
CA PRO A 249 -21.84 -15.14 13.43
C PRO A 249 -21.33 -15.98 14.60
N ASN A 250 -21.52 -15.52 15.84
CA ASN A 250 -21.21 -16.30 17.04
C ASN A 250 -21.88 -17.70 17.03
N SER A 251 -22.91 -17.93 16.21
CA SER A 251 -23.58 -19.22 16.09
C SER A 251 -22.81 -20.32 15.36
N LEU A 252 -21.79 -20.01 14.54
CA LEU A 252 -20.94 -21.06 13.93
C LEU A 252 -19.93 -21.63 14.94
N TRP A 253 -19.65 -20.89 16.01
CA TRP A 253 -18.75 -21.29 17.09
C TRP A 253 -19.36 -22.42 17.92
N ASP A 254 -20.68 -22.41 18.10
CA ASP A 254 -21.43 -23.51 18.74
C ASP A 254 -21.42 -24.81 17.93
N GLN A 255 -21.06 -24.77 16.64
CA GLN A 255 -21.01 -25.95 15.76
C GLN A 255 -19.60 -26.57 15.67
N GLY A 256 -18.60 -26.04 16.38
CA GLY A 256 -17.23 -26.55 16.35
C GLY A 256 -16.53 -26.35 15.00
N LEU A 257 -17.01 -25.43 14.16
CA LEU A 257 -16.35 -25.07 12.92
C LEU A 257 -15.11 -24.21 13.20
N GLU A 258 -14.07 -24.44 12.42
CA GLU A 258 -12.75 -23.80 12.51
C GLU A 258 -12.87 -22.26 12.51
N MET A 259 -12.05 -21.57 13.31
CA MET A 259 -12.12 -20.12 13.43
C MET A 259 -11.82 -19.49 12.07
N VAL A 260 -12.75 -18.71 11.54
CA VAL A 260 -12.50 -17.97 10.30
C VAL A 260 -11.58 -16.80 10.63
N TYR A 261 -10.32 -16.87 10.19
CA TYR A 261 -9.39 -15.77 10.28
C TYR A 261 -9.44 -14.86 9.03
N PRO A 262 -9.20 -13.56 9.20
CA PRO A 262 -9.07 -12.85 10.48
C PRO A 262 -10.42 -12.82 11.21
N VAL A 263 -10.38 -12.78 12.54
CA VAL A 263 -11.60 -12.59 13.33
C VAL A 263 -12.15 -11.18 13.09
N VAL A 264 -13.22 -11.08 12.30
CA VAL A 264 -13.91 -9.82 12.00
C VAL A 264 -15.06 -9.63 12.99
N PRO A 265 -15.04 -8.58 13.84
CA PRO A 265 -16.12 -8.31 14.78
C PRO A 265 -17.47 -8.10 14.09
N PRO A 266 -18.58 -8.33 14.81
CA PRO A 266 -19.91 -7.98 14.34
C PRO A 266 -20.07 -6.53 13.88
N THR A 267 -20.48 -6.34 12.62
CA THR A 267 -20.85 -5.02 12.12
C THR A 267 -22.07 -4.50 12.86
N ASN A 268 -21.99 -3.31 13.46
CA ASN A 268 -23.11 -2.74 14.20
C ASN A 268 -24.15 -2.11 13.27
N LEU A 269 -25.05 -2.93 12.74
CA LEU A 269 -26.11 -2.47 11.83
C LEU A 269 -27.23 -1.69 12.53
N SER A 270 -27.22 -1.58 13.86
CA SER A 270 -28.24 -0.81 14.60
C SER A 270 -28.22 0.69 14.25
N VAL A 271 -27.07 1.22 13.84
CA VAL A 271 -26.92 2.62 13.39
C VAL A 271 -27.81 2.94 12.18
N LEU A 272 -28.08 1.94 11.33
CA LEU A 272 -28.96 2.06 10.16
C LEU A 272 -30.45 2.20 10.54
N ARG A 273 -30.81 1.97 11.80
CA ARG A 273 -32.19 2.01 12.30
C ARG A 273 -32.50 3.25 13.13
N LEU A 274 -31.50 4.10 13.39
CA LEU A 274 -31.68 5.27 14.26
C LEU A 274 -32.57 6.35 13.62
N ASN A 275 -32.30 6.72 12.36
CA ASN A 275 -33.16 7.59 11.55
C ASN A 275 -32.79 7.47 10.05
N LYS A 276 -33.64 7.99 9.16
CA LYS A 276 -33.49 7.88 7.69
C LYS A 276 -32.18 8.49 7.17
N ASP A 277 -31.88 9.72 7.57
CA ASP A 277 -30.70 10.46 7.07
C ASP A 277 -29.39 9.82 7.54
N LEU A 278 -29.34 9.39 8.81
CA LEU A 278 -28.18 8.68 9.34
C LEU A 278 -28.02 7.31 8.70
N ALA A 279 -29.12 6.63 8.38
CA ALA A 279 -29.07 5.36 7.67
C ALA A 279 -28.46 5.52 6.27
N GLU A 280 -28.78 6.59 5.55
CA GLU A 280 -28.19 6.87 4.23
C GLU A 280 -26.68 7.13 4.31
N VAL A 281 -26.26 8.04 5.20
CA VAL A 281 -24.82 8.31 5.42
C VAL A 281 -24.09 7.06 5.89
N SER A 282 -24.71 6.28 6.78
CA SER A 282 -24.11 5.06 7.30
C SER A 282 -24.00 3.97 6.25
N ARG A 283 -24.94 3.85 5.31
CA ARG A 283 -24.78 2.97 4.15
C ARG A 283 -23.61 3.41 3.29
N ASP A 284 -23.48 4.70 3.00
CA ASP A 284 -22.35 5.19 2.20
C ASP A 284 -21.00 4.89 2.87
N VAL A 285 -20.86 5.16 4.18
CA VAL A 285 -19.66 4.83 4.96
C VAL A 285 -19.42 3.32 4.99
N LEU A 286 -20.47 2.53 5.26
CA LEU A 286 -20.41 1.08 5.28
C LEU A 286 -19.88 0.52 3.96
N TRP A 287 -20.37 1.03 2.83
CA TRP A 287 -19.97 0.58 1.51
C TRP A 287 -18.58 1.09 1.13
N ARG A 288 -18.32 2.39 1.26
CA ARG A 288 -17.14 3.03 0.69
C ARG A 288 -15.92 3.06 1.60
N LYS A 289 -16.12 3.17 2.91
CA LYS A 289 -15.03 3.46 3.86
C LYS A 289 -14.56 2.23 4.64
N THR A 290 -15.42 1.23 4.84
CA THR A 290 -15.00 -0.01 5.53
C THR A 290 -14.14 -0.89 4.61
N THR A 291 -13.19 -1.60 5.22
CA THR A 291 -12.40 -2.64 4.54
C THR A 291 -13.24 -3.91 4.38
N LYS A 292 -13.42 -4.38 3.14
CA LYS A 292 -14.09 -5.66 2.87
C LYS A 292 -13.12 -6.80 3.05
N VAL A 293 -13.43 -7.70 3.96
CA VAL A 293 -12.60 -8.85 4.30
C VAL A 293 -13.12 -10.10 3.60
N PHE A 294 -12.25 -10.77 2.85
CA PHE A 294 -12.52 -12.06 2.24
C PHE A 294 -11.53 -13.08 2.79
N SER A 295 -12.05 -14.02 3.58
CA SER A 295 -11.27 -15.14 4.15
C SER A 295 -11.19 -16.36 3.23
N TYR A 296 -11.90 -16.32 2.10
CA TYR A 296 -11.95 -17.41 1.14
C TYR A 296 -12.06 -16.87 -0.28
N LEU A 297 -11.40 -17.56 -1.21
CA LEU A 297 -11.40 -17.18 -2.62
C LEU A 297 -12.79 -17.34 -3.23
N TRP A 298 -13.50 -18.43 -2.91
CA TRP A 298 -14.83 -18.67 -3.45
C TRP A 298 -15.81 -17.56 -3.06
N SER A 299 -15.70 -16.99 -1.85
CA SER A 299 -16.54 -15.86 -1.41
C SER A 299 -16.22 -14.59 -2.21
N PHE A 300 -14.94 -14.32 -2.45
CA PHE A 300 -14.50 -13.22 -3.30
C PHE A 300 -15.03 -13.39 -4.74
N GLU A 301 -14.82 -14.56 -5.35
CA GLU A 301 -15.30 -14.86 -6.70
C GLU A 301 -16.82 -14.75 -6.78
N THR A 302 -17.57 -15.37 -5.87
CA THR A 302 -19.04 -15.32 -5.93
C THR A 302 -19.58 -13.89 -5.82
N ILE A 303 -18.89 -13.02 -5.08
CA ILE A 303 -19.31 -11.62 -4.93
C ILE A 303 -18.89 -10.78 -6.15
N CYS A 304 -17.66 -10.96 -6.63
CA CYS A 304 -17.08 -10.12 -7.70
C CYS A 304 -17.46 -10.58 -9.12
N ARG A 305 -17.77 -11.87 -9.33
CA ARG A 305 -18.04 -12.49 -10.64
C ARG A 305 -19.38 -12.14 -11.31
N PRO A 306 -20.52 -12.00 -10.59
CA PRO A 306 -21.83 -11.76 -11.23
C PRO A 306 -22.04 -10.33 -11.74
N ILE A 307 -21.10 -9.41 -11.53
CA ILE A 307 -21.39 -7.98 -11.50
C ILE A 307 -20.62 -7.20 -12.57
N ILE A 308 -21.35 -6.38 -13.35
CA ILE A 308 -20.81 -5.40 -14.29
C ILE A 308 -19.91 -4.42 -13.51
N PRO A 309 -18.68 -4.09 -13.97
CA PRO A 309 -17.70 -3.25 -13.27
C PRO A 309 -18.22 -1.90 -12.71
N LYS A 310 -19.34 -1.37 -13.24
CA LYS A 310 -19.97 -0.13 -12.78
C LYS A 310 -20.49 -0.20 -11.33
N GLN A 311 -20.82 -1.38 -10.81
CA GLN A 311 -21.44 -1.50 -9.48
C GLN A 311 -20.43 -1.60 -8.33
N PHE A 312 -19.13 -1.84 -8.57
CA PHE A 312 -18.09 -1.83 -7.52
C PHE A 312 -17.41 -0.47 -7.34
N SER A 313 -18.05 0.60 -7.79
CA SER A 313 -17.57 1.96 -7.56
C SER A 313 -17.49 2.35 -6.07
N TRP A 314 -17.96 1.47 -5.18
CA TRP A 314 -17.83 1.65 -3.74
C TRP A 314 -16.61 0.92 -3.13
N LEU A 315 -16.01 -0.06 -3.81
CA LEU A 315 -15.00 -0.93 -3.20
C LEU A 315 -13.62 -0.26 -3.20
N GLN A 316 -13.34 0.51 -2.15
CA GLN A 316 -12.08 1.27 -2.03
C GLN A 316 -10.98 0.53 -1.29
N ARG A 317 -11.38 -0.40 -0.41
CA ARG A 317 -10.49 -1.08 0.54
C ARG A 317 -10.85 -2.54 0.66
N MET A 318 -9.86 -3.40 0.50
CA MET A 318 -10.02 -4.83 0.54
C MET A 318 -8.95 -5.47 1.41
N TYR A 319 -9.31 -6.53 2.10
CA TYR A 319 -8.40 -7.40 2.83
C TYR A 319 -8.67 -8.84 2.40
N LEU A 320 -7.67 -9.45 1.78
CA LEU A 320 -7.68 -10.83 1.34
C LEU A 320 -6.84 -11.65 2.31
N CYS A 321 -7.50 -12.51 3.08
CA CYS A 321 -6.85 -13.47 3.97
C CYS A 321 -7.09 -14.85 3.38
N LEU A 322 -6.20 -15.30 2.50
CA LEU A 322 -6.43 -16.47 1.65
C LEU A 322 -5.44 -17.57 1.99
N GLN A 323 -5.88 -18.82 1.89
CA GLN A 323 -4.96 -19.95 2.03
C GLN A 323 -3.88 -19.92 0.94
N PRO A 324 -2.69 -20.51 1.18
CA PRO A 324 -1.63 -20.58 0.16
C PRO A 324 -2.11 -21.12 -1.18
N LEU A 325 -2.95 -22.16 -1.19
CA LEU A 325 -3.48 -22.72 -2.43
C LEU A 325 -4.47 -21.78 -3.12
N GLU A 326 -5.28 -21.05 -2.35
CA GLU A 326 -6.18 -20.03 -2.91
C GLU A 326 -5.42 -18.88 -3.56
N LEU A 327 -4.25 -18.49 -3.03
CA LEU A 327 -3.37 -17.52 -3.69
C LEU A 327 -2.84 -18.04 -5.03
N VAL A 328 -2.47 -19.33 -5.10
CA VAL A 328 -2.06 -20.00 -6.34
C VAL A 328 -3.16 -19.91 -7.40
N HIS A 329 -4.42 -20.15 -7.02
CA HIS A 329 -5.56 -20.03 -7.93
C HIS A 329 -5.87 -18.60 -8.31
N MET A 330 -5.91 -17.70 -7.33
CA MET A 330 -6.29 -16.31 -7.54
C MET A 330 -5.39 -15.65 -8.59
N PHE A 331 -4.09 -15.89 -8.49
CA PHE A 331 -3.08 -15.27 -9.35
C PHE A 331 -2.60 -16.16 -10.51
N LYS A 332 -3.20 -17.35 -10.71
CA LYS A 332 -2.75 -18.36 -11.68
C LYS A 332 -1.24 -18.56 -11.63
N VAL A 333 -0.75 -18.94 -10.47
CA VAL A 333 0.68 -19.25 -10.27
C VAL A 333 1.01 -20.50 -11.08
N GLU A 334 1.90 -20.38 -12.06
CA GLU A 334 2.31 -21.45 -12.97
C GLU A 334 3.64 -22.07 -12.53
N ILE A 335 3.56 -22.98 -11.56
CA ILE A 335 4.71 -23.71 -11.00
C ILE A 335 4.25 -25.14 -10.78
N ALA A 336 5.06 -26.14 -11.13
CA ALA A 336 4.64 -27.53 -11.01
C ALA A 336 4.13 -27.87 -9.58
N PRO A 337 2.98 -28.54 -9.44
CA PRO A 337 2.12 -29.14 -10.46
C PRO A 337 0.97 -28.22 -10.93
N PHE A 338 0.98 -26.93 -10.58
CA PHE A 338 -0.06 -25.95 -10.90
C PHE A 338 0.09 -25.38 -12.32
N ASP A 339 0.07 -26.24 -13.32
CA ASP A 339 0.17 -25.83 -14.72
C ASP A 339 -1.14 -25.19 -15.25
N ALA A 340 -1.11 -24.78 -16.52
CA ALA A 340 -2.29 -24.19 -17.16
C ALA A 340 -3.50 -25.13 -17.18
N HIS A 341 -3.28 -26.45 -17.23
CA HIS A 341 -4.35 -27.45 -17.24
C HIS A 341 -5.02 -27.56 -15.86
N TYR A 342 -4.23 -27.54 -14.79
CA TYR A 342 -4.72 -27.49 -13.42
C TYR A 342 -5.67 -26.31 -13.17
N HIS A 343 -5.31 -25.12 -13.65
CA HIS A 343 -6.16 -23.93 -13.51
C HIS A 343 -7.44 -24.02 -14.36
N GLN A 344 -7.43 -24.75 -15.47
CA GLN A 344 -8.61 -24.99 -16.30
C GLN A 344 -9.58 -25.99 -15.65
N ASP A 345 -9.08 -27.12 -15.13
CA ASP A 345 -9.88 -28.18 -14.49
C ASP A 345 -10.67 -27.64 -13.30
N ARG A 346 -10.00 -26.86 -12.43
CA ARG A 346 -10.64 -26.26 -11.25
C ARG A 346 -11.80 -25.34 -11.65
N GLN A 347 -11.63 -24.58 -12.72
CA GLN A 347 -12.66 -23.66 -13.18
C GLN A 347 -13.94 -24.42 -13.60
N GLN A 348 -13.78 -25.55 -14.29
CA GLN A 348 -14.90 -26.40 -14.69
C GLN A 348 -15.62 -26.99 -13.48
N SER A 349 -14.89 -27.39 -12.44
CA SER A 349 -15.48 -27.89 -11.19
C SER A 349 -16.38 -26.84 -10.54
N ILE A 350 -15.92 -25.58 -10.42
CA ILE A 350 -16.71 -24.50 -9.82
C ILE A 350 -17.99 -24.24 -10.63
N ASP A 351 -17.87 -24.19 -11.97
CA ASP A 351 -19.01 -23.92 -12.85
C ASP A 351 -20.07 -25.04 -12.77
N SER A 352 -19.69 -26.28 -12.45
CA SER A 352 -20.62 -27.39 -12.28
C SER A 352 -21.49 -27.30 -11.02
N PHE A 353 -21.06 -26.57 -9.98
CA PHE A 353 -21.81 -26.42 -8.72
C PHE A 353 -22.89 -25.31 -8.78
N GLN A 354 -22.91 -24.45 -9.81
CA GLN A 354 -23.89 -23.37 -9.96
C GLN A 354 -24.40 -23.23 -11.41
N PRO A 355 -25.13 -24.23 -11.94
CA PRO A 355 -25.51 -24.26 -13.36
C PRO A 355 -26.51 -23.18 -13.79
N ASP A 356 -27.36 -22.66 -12.88
CA ASP A 356 -28.58 -21.95 -13.30
C ASP A 356 -28.56 -20.42 -13.17
N THR A 357 -27.50 -19.79 -12.63
CA THR A 357 -27.59 -18.37 -12.20
C THR A 357 -26.55 -17.41 -12.76
N ILE A 358 -25.49 -17.86 -13.44
CA ILE A 358 -24.42 -16.94 -13.88
C ILE A 358 -24.00 -17.27 -15.31
N VAL A 359 -24.14 -16.29 -16.20
CA VAL A 359 -23.61 -16.33 -17.58
C VAL A 359 -22.13 -16.72 -17.52
N HIS A 360 -21.75 -17.80 -18.21
CA HIS A 360 -20.38 -18.31 -18.31
C HIS A 360 -19.42 -17.23 -18.82
N THR A 361 -18.90 -16.42 -17.91
CA THR A 361 -17.71 -15.61 -18.14
C THR A 361 -16.54 -16.58 -18.10
N GLY A 362 -16.22 -17.17 -19.26
CA GLY A 362 -15.23 -18.25 -19.36
C GLY A 362 -13.86 -17.86 -18.79
N SER A 363 -13.10 -18.81 -18.26
CA SER A 363 -11.63 -18.84 -18.00
C SER A 363 -10.92 -17.61 -17.38
N VAL A 364 -11.62 -16.54 -16.98
CA VAL A 364 -10.96 -15.34 -16.46
C VAL A 364 -10.41 -15.64 -15.05
N PRO A 365 -9.09 -15.45 -14.80
CA PRO A 365 -8.50 -15.58 -13.47
C PRO A 365 -9.24 -14.69 -12.45
N ALA A 366 -9.39 -15.17 -11.21
CA ALA A 366 -9.98 -14.32 -10.17
C ALA A 366 -9.19 -13.03 -9.93
N GLY A 367 -7.86 -13.06 -10.11
CA GLY A 367 -7.01 -11.87 -10.07
C GLY A 367 -7.39 -10.80 -11.10
N CYS A 368 -7.99 -11.16 -12.25
CA CYS A 368 -8.46 -10.16 -13.22
C CYS A 368 -9.58 -9.28 -12.66
N PHE A 369 -10.37 -9.77 -11.69
CA PHE A 369 -11.37 -8.93 -11.03
C PHE A 369 -10.71 -7.74 -10.33
N LEU A 370 -9.52 -7.91 -9.74
CA LEU A 370 -8.80 -6.79 -9.10
C LEU A 370 -8.48 -5.65 -10.07
N ARG A 371 -8.12 -5.96 -11.34
CA ARG A 371 -7.90 -4.93 -12.37
C ARG A 371 -9.17 -4.20 -12.76
N SER A 372 -10.31 -4.86 -12.61
CA SER A 372 -11.63 -4.29 -12.95
C SER A 372 -12.24 -3.43 -11.84
N LEU A 373 -11.54 -3.24 -10.72
CA LEU A 373 -11.98 -2.42 -9.58
C LEU A 373 -11.32 -1.04 -9.63
N PRO A 374 -11.88 -0.04 -10.36
CA PRO A 374 -11.21 1.23 -10.64
C PRO A 374 -10.99 2.11 -9.41
N LEU A 375 -11.74 1.87 -8.33
CA LEU A 375 -11.68 2.65 -7.10
C LEU A 375 -10.99 1.91 -5.95
N LEU A 376 -10.49 0.68 -6.19
CA LEU A 376 -9.72 -0.05 -5.19
C LEU A 376 -8.35 0.60 -5.02
N HIS A 377 -8.21 1.39 -3.95
CA HIS A 377 -6.97 2.11 -3.65
C HIS A 377 -6.10 1.38 -2.64
N TYR A 378 -6.70 0.54 -1.79
CA TYR A 378 -5.99 -0.17 -0.73
C TYR A 378 -6.33 -1.66 -0.76
N LEU A 379 -5.29 -2.49 -0.85
CA LEU A 379 -5.38 -3.93 -0.71
C LEU A 379 -4.41 -4.40 0.37
N GLU A 380 -4.93 -5.12 1.37
CA GLU A 380 -4.15 -5.90 2.31
C GLU A 380 -4.23 -7.37 1.90
N LEU A 381 -3.08 -8.02 1.75
CA LEU A 381 -2.96 -9.41 1.35
C LEU A 381 -2.22 -10.19 2.45
N GLU A 382 -2.89 -11.22 2.96
CA GLU A 382 -2.39 -12.07 4.02
C GLU A 382 -2.54 -13.54 3.63
N PRO A 383 -1.43 -14.30 3.55
CA PRO A 383 -1.50 -15.74 3.47
C PRO A 383 -1.96 -16.26 4.82
N HIS A 384 -3.15 -16.88 4.83
CA HIS A 384 -3.68 -17.53 6.01
C HIS A 384 -2.76 -18.67 6.45
N SER A 385 -2.55 -18.80 7.76
CA SER A 385 -1.49 -19.62 8.35
C SER A 385 -1.96 -20.76 9.24
N GLU A 386 -3.27 -20.94 9.38
CA GLU A 386 -3.80 -22.05 10.16
C GLU A 386 -3.49 -23.38 9.48
N GLY A 387 -2.70 -24.17 10.20
CA GLY A 387 -2.17 -25.43 9.72
C GLY A 387 -1.08 -25.20 8.69
N SER A 388 0.03 -25.92 8.82
CA SER A 388 1.11 -26.01 7.83
C SER A 388 0.62 -26.64 6.50
N LEU A 389 -0.42 -26.10 5.89
CA LEU A 389 -0.98 -26.56 4.64
C LEU A 389 -0.09 -26.05 3.51
N SER A 390 0.89 -26.88 3.18
CA SER A 390 1.60 -26.80 1.93
C SER A 390 0.57 -26.83 0.79
N PRO A 391 0.55 -25.84 -0.13
CA PRO A 391 -0.38 -25.86 -1.25
C PRO A 391 -0.17 -27.12 -2.12
N TRP A 392 1.02 -27.69 -2.09
CA TRP A 392 1.30 -29.00 -2.69
C TRP A 392 0.63 -30.17 -1.95
N SER A 393 0.62 -30.16 -0.61
CA SER A 393 -0.08 -31.18 0.16
C SER A 393 -1.58 -31.15 -0.11
N GLU A 394 -2.14 -29.95 -0.23
CA GLU A 394 -3.56 -29.75 -0.53
C GLU A 394 -3.89 -30.13 -1.98
N PHE A 395 -2.99 -29.86 -2.94
CA PHE A 395 -3.10 -30.37 -4.31
C PHE A 395 -3.25 -31.89 -4.35
N VAL A 396 -2.37 -32.60 -3.64
CA VAL A 396 -2.41 -34.07 -3.57
C VAL A 396 -3.69 -34.55 -2.90
N GLY A 397 -4.15 -33.88 -1.84
CA GLY A 397 -5.36 -34.28 -1.12
C GLY A 397 -6.68 -34.03 -1.88
N ARG A 398 -6.76 -32.98 -2.71
CA ARG A 398 -8.00 -32.60 -3.41
C ARG A 398 -8.19 -33.27 -4.76
N ARG A 399 -7.12 -33.70 -5.45
CA ARG A 399 -7.25 -34.27 -6.79
C ARG A 399 -7.59 -35.76 -6.69
N ALA A 400 -8.87 -36.09 -6.84
CA ALA A 400 -9.41 -37.45 -6.91
C ALA A 400 -8.98 -38.25 -8.18
N GLY A 401 -7.82 -37.94 -8.76
CA GLY A 401 -7.39 -38.50 -10.05
C GLY A 401 -5.89 -38.56 -10.29
N VAL A 402 -5.05 -38.11 -9.35
CA VAL A 402 -3.64 -38.52 -9.36
C VAL A 402 -3.62 -39.95 -8.84
N SER A 403 -3.14 -40.90 -9.63
CA SER A 403 -3.09 -42.29 -9.18
C SER A 403 -2.12 -42.41 -7.99
N ASP A 404 -2.39 -43.34 -7.08
CA ASP A 404 -1.46 -43.66 -5.99
C ASP A 404 -0.07 -44.02 -6.54
N ASP A 405 0.00 -44.56 -7.77
CA ASP A 405 1.25 -44.85 -8.48
C ASP A 405 2.03 -43.58 -8.83
N GLU A 406 1.35 -42.50 -9.24
CA GLU A 406 2.01 -41.23 -9.57
C GLU A 406 2.49 -40.51 -8.30
N ILE A 407 1.70 -40.55 -7.22
CA ILE A 407 2.13 -40.07 -5.89
C ILE A 407 3.33 -40.89 -5.37
N SER A 408 3.30 -42.20 -5.58
CA SER A 408 4.40 -43.11 -5.20
C SER A 408 5.64 -42.85 -6.05
N LEU A 409 5.49 -42.60 -7.34
CA LEU A 409 6.58 -42.25 -8.25
C LEU A 409 7.23 -40.92 -7.84
N TRP A 410 6.41 -39.94 -7.48
CA TRP A 410 6.88 -38.66 -6.95
C TRP A 410 7.63 -38.83 -5.62
N SER A 411 7.07 -39.61 -4.70
CA SER A 411 7.71 -39.92 -3.42
C SER A 411 9.03 -40.68 -3.61
N ALA A 412 9.08 -41.63 -4.54
CA ALA A 412 10.30 -42.37 -4.91
C ALA A 412 11.37 -41.48 -5.54
N ARG A 413 10.97 -40.38 -6.20
CA ARG A 413 11.86 -39.33 -6.68
C ARG A 413 12.28 -38.34 -5.57
N GLY A 414 11.86 -38.55 -4.33
CA GLY A 414 12.19 -37.70 -3.19
C GLY A 414 11.33 -36.43 -3.09
N LEU A 415 10.19 -36.38 -3.77
CA LEU A 415 9.22 -35.28 -3.64
C LEU A 415 8.41 -35.47 -2.37
N ASN A 416 8.58 -34.54 -1.43
CA ASN A 416 7.79 -34.52 -0.21
C ASN A 416 6.76 -33.38 -0.28
N PHE A 417 5.64 -33.62 -0.95
CA PHE A 417 4.55 -32.63 -1.05
C PHE A 417 3.91 -32.29 0.30
N ARG A 418 4.08 -33.16 1.30
CA ARG A 418 3.64 -32.90 2.69
C ARG A 418 4.58 -31.94 3.42
N ALA A 419 5.82 -31.77 2.96
CA ALA A 419 6.73 -30.80 3.56
C ALA A 419 6.21 -29.37 3.28
N PRO A 420 6.24 -28.48 4.29
CA PRO A 420 5.92 -27.07 4.06
C PRO A 420 6.96 -26.46 3.12
N PRO A 421 6.53 -25.66 2.12
CA PRO A 421 7.48 -24.94 1.29
C PRO A 421 8.22 -23.88 2.12
N CYS A 422 9.38 -23.48 1.64
CA CYS A 422 10.03 -22.26 2.09
C CYS A 422 9.08 -21.08 1.84
N GLN A 423 8.43 -20.58 2.90
CA GLN A 423 7.47 -19.48 2.84
C GLN A 423 8.04 -18.27 2.07
N LYS A 424 9.32 -17.96 2.29
CA LYS A 424 10.03 -16.89 1.59
C LYS A 424 9.99 -17.06 0.07
N ARG A 425 10.36 -18.24 -0.42
CA ARG A 425 10.41 -18.55 -1.86
C ARG A 425 9.00 -18.67 -2.45
N PHE A 426 8.10 -19.37 -1.75
CA PHE A 426 6.72 -19.53 -2.17
C PHE A 426 6.03 -18.17 -2.37
N MET A 427 6.10 -17.28 -1.38
CA MET A 427 5.50 -15.95 -1.52
C MET A 427 6.19 -15.11 -2.58
N ASP A 428 7.51 -15.23 -2.76
CA ASP A 428 8.20 -14.52 -3.86
C ASP A 428 7.63 -14.95 -5.21
N TYR A 429 7.41 -16.26 -5.41
CA TYR A 429 6.79 -16.74 -6.63
C TYR A 429 5.34 -16.28 -6.79
N VAL A 430 4.50 -16.43 -5.76
CA VAL A 430 3.10 -15.95 -5.79
C VAL A 430 3.05 -14.49 -6.21
N MET A 431 3.93 -13.65 -5.65
CA MET A 431 3.95 -12.22 -5.94
C MET A 431 4.45 -11.89 -7.34
N CYS A 432 5.35 -12.68 -7.94
CA CYS A 432 5.72 -12.54 -9.36
C CYS A 432 4.50 -12.65 -10.28
N PHE A 433 3.61 -13.61 -10.02
CA PHE A 433 2.36 -13.76 -10.78
C PHE A 433 1.30 -12.71 -10.36
N ALA A 434 1.22 -12.38 -9.08
CA ALA A 434 0.26 -11.40 -8.56
C ALA A 434 0.50 -9.98 -9.11
N ALA A 435 1.76 -9.58 -9.31
CA ALA A 435 2.13 -8.20 -9.64
C ALA A 435 1.35 -7.61 -10.82
N GLU A 436 1.10 -8.40 -11.86
CA GLU A 436 0.34 -7.96 -13.03
C GLU A 436 -1.12 -7.61 -12.69
N TYR A 437 -1.73 -8.32 -11.72
CA TYR A 437 -3.09 -8.07 -11.24
C TYR A 437 -3.17 -6.92 -10.24
N LEU A 438 -2.08 -6.64 -9.53
CA LEU A 438 -2.02 -5.65 -8.47
C LEU A 438 -1.58 -4.25 -8.91
N GLN A 439 -1.03 -4.12 -10.13
CA GLN A 439 -0.45 -2.87 -10.65
C GLN A 439 -1.39 -1.65 -10.65
N SER A 440 -2.71 -1.85 -10.67
CA SER A 440 -3.70 -0.76 -10.68
C SER A 440 -4.03 -0.24 -9.28
N ILE A 441 -3.59 -0.94 -8.23
CA ILE A 441 -3.94 -0.63 -6.84
C ILE A 441 -2.87 0.30 -6.26
N LYS A 442 -3.30 1.47 -5.76
CA LYS A 442 -2.40 2.51 -5.25
C LYS A 442 -1.55 2.06 -4.06
N THR A 443 -2.11 1.22 -3.20
CA THR A 443 -1.43 0.74 -1.99
C THR A 443 -1.72 -0.74 -1.78
N VAL A 444 -0.68 -1.56 -1.90
CA VAL A 444 -0.67 -2.97 -1.57
C VAL A 444 0.14 -3.16 -0.30
N ARG A 445 -0.43 -3.86 0.68
CA ARG A 445 0.21 -4.20 1.94
C ARG A 445 0.21 -5.70 2.13
N LEU A 446 1.34 -6.24 2.56
CA LEU A 446 1.55 -7.63 2.88
C LEU A 446 1.56 -7.82 4.41
N THR A 447 0.67 -8.67 4.92
CA THR A 447 0.53 -8.97 6.36
C THR A 447 0.53 -10.46 6.65
N GLY A 448 0.38 -10.84 7.93
CA GLY A 448 0.53 -12.22 8.39
C GLY A 448 1.98 -12.71 8.41
N PRO A 449 2.21 -14.03 8.33
CA PRO A 449 3.52 -14.65 8.51
C PRO A 449 4.41 -14.55 7.27
N ILE A 450 4.63 -13.32 6.77
CA ILE A 450 5.52 -13.03 5.65
C ILE A 450 6.85 -12.52 6.17
N LYS A 451 7.95 -13.15 5.75
CA LYS A 451 9.30 -12.67 6.10
C LYS A 451 9.48 -11.20 5.65
N THR A 452 9.99 -10.35 6.54
CA THR A 452 10.15 -8.90 6.33
C THR A 452 10.89 -8.55 5.03
N CYS A 453 11.88 -9.35 4.62
CA CYS A 453 12.60 -9.12 3.36
C CYS A 453 11.72 -9.26 2.10
N ILE A 454 10.77 -10.20 2.08
CA ILE A 454 9.82 -10.39 0.97
C ILE A 454 8.77 -9.29 1.02
N LYS A 455 8.26 -9.00 2.22
CA LYS A 455 7.33 -7.90 2.44
C LYS A 455 7.87 -6.58 1.90
N ASN A 456 9.07 -6.18 2.34
CA ASN A 456 9.69 -4.91 1.92
C ASN A 456 9.99 -4.90 0.41
N LYS A 457 10.48 -6.01 -0.16
CA LYS A 457 10.73 -6.13 -1.61
C LYS A 457 9.47 -5.83 -2.41
N TRP A 458 8.37 -6.51 -2.10
CA TRP A 458 7.14 -6.42 -2.91
C TRP A 458 6.31 -5.20 -2.61
N GLU A 459 6.23 -4.74 -1.36
CA GLU A 459 5.57 -3.46 -1.05
C GLU A 459 6.29 -2.28 -1.73
N ASP A 460 7.63 -2.28 -1.80
CA ASP A 460 8.38 -1.25 -2.52
C ASP A 460 8.17 -1.34 -4.04
N LEU A 461 8.26 -2.54 -4.62
CA LEU A 461 8.03 -2.76 -6.05
C LEU A 461 6.60 -2.36 -6.47
N LEU A 462 5.57 -2.72 -5.69
CA LEU A 462 4.19 -2.46 -6.06
C LEU A 462 3.73 -1.02 -5.78
N ASN A 463 4.23 -0.38 -4.72
CA ASN A 463 3.73 0.94 -4.30
C ASN A 463 4.55 2.11 -4.86
N ASN A 464 5.84 1.90 -5.15
CA ASN A 464 6.75 3.00 -5.53
C ASN A 464 7.18 2.96 -7.00
N ASN A 465 7.00 1.84 -7.70
CA ASN A 465 7.48 1.69 -9.08
C ASN A 465 6.32 1.65 -10.08
N VAL A 466 6.57 2.19 -11.27
CA VAL A 466 5.65 2.01 -12.41
C VAL A 466 5.85 0.58 -12.92
N TYR A 467 4.77 -0.22 -12.95
CA TYR A 467 4.82 -1.63 -13.36
C TYR A 467 5.55 -1.85 -14.69
N SER A 468 5.40 -0.95 -15.66
CA SER A 468 6.08 -1.03 -16.96
C SER A 468 7.60 -1.11 -16.85
N THR A 469 8.19 -0.48 -15.83
CA THR A 469 9.64 -0.45 -15.60
C THR A 469 10.15 -1.77 -15.03
N ILE A 470 9.37 -2.41 -14.17
CA ILE A 470 9.76 -3.65 -13.46
C ILE A 470 9.26 -4.91 -14.18
N LYS A 471 8.35 -4.78 -15.15
CA LYS A 471 7.76 -5.90 -15.89
C LYS A 471 8.79 -6.87 -16.48
N PRO A 472 9.88 -6.44 -17.17
CA PRO A 472 10.85 -7.38 -17.73
C PRO A 472 11.49 -8.28 -16.67
N GLN A 473 11.84 -7.69 -15.52
CA GLN A 473 12.42 -8.43 -14.39
C GLN A 473 11.41 -9.40 -13.76
N ILE A 474 10.14 -9.00 -13.68
CA ILE A 474 9.07 -9.89 -13.19
C ILE A 474 8.86 -11.08 -14.15
N GLU A 475 8.89 -10.86 -15.46
CA GLU A 475 8.76 -11.96 -16.43
C GLU A 475 9.97 -12.91 -16.36
N GLU A 476 11.19 -12.40 -16.17
CA GLU A 476 12.38 -13.22 -15.91
C GLU A 476 12.18 -14.10 -14.65
N TRP A 477 11.68 -13.54 -13.56
CA TRP A 477 11.39 -14.31 -12.34
C TRP A 477 10.24 -15.31 -12.50
N LYS A 478 9.25 -15.02 -13.34
CA LYS A 478 8.19 -16.00 -13.70
C LYS A 478 8.78 -17.17 -14.48
N GLU A 479 9.67 -16.91 -15.45
CA GLU A 479 10.35 -17.96 -16.20
C GLU A 479 11.28 -18.80 -15.29
N GLU A 480 12.00 -18.16 -14.36
CA GLU A 480 12.76 -18.88 -13.32
C GLU A 480 11.84 -19.83 -12.53
N ALA A 481 10.69 -19.34 -12.06
CA ALA A 481 9.73 -20.14 -11.30
C ALA A 481 9.12 -21.29 -12.14
N ARG A 482 8.84 -21.06 -13.42
CA ARG A 482 8.34 -22.08 -14.36
C ARG A 482 9.38 -23.15 -14.68
N SER A 483 10.66 -22.76 -14.70
CA SER A 483 11.77 -23.67 -15.01
C SER A 483 12.12 -24.65 -13.88
N LEU A 484 11.57 -24.44 -12.67
CA LEU A 484 11.80 -25.31 -11.54
C LEU A 484 11.34 -26.73 -11.84
N THR A 485 12.26 -27.67 -11.68
CA THR A 485 11.98 -29.09 -11.81
C THR A 485 11.11 -29.58 -10.65
N ALA A 486 10.41 -30.70 -10.85
CA ALA A 486 9.64 -31.31 -9.78
C ALA A 486 10.49 -31.53 -8.51
N LEU A 487 11.78 -31.91 -8.65
CA LEU A 487 12.73 -32.15 -7.55
C LEU A 487 13.04 -30.91 -6.69
N GLU A 488 12.83 -29.72 -7.25
CA GLU A 488 13.05 -28.45 -6.56
C GLU A 488 11.79 -27.98 -5.81
N LEU A 489 10.69 -28.75 -5.90
CA LEU A 489 9.37 -28.39 -5.39
C LEU A 489 8.83 -29.45 -4.40
N PRO A 490 8.19 -29.04 -3.28
CA PRO A 490 8.10 -27.67 -2.78
C PRO A 490 9.50 -27.09 -2.45
N PRO A 491 9.71 -25.76 -2.60
CA PRO A 491 11.03 -25.15 -2.45
C PRO A 491 11.59 -25.40 -1.06
N ARG A 492 12.77 -26.02 -0.97
CA ARG A 492 13.43 -26.31 0.31
C ARG A 492 13.79 -25.01 1.03
N CYS A 493 13.62 -25.01 2.36
CA CYS A 493 13.94 -23.84 3.16
C CYS A 493 15.44 -23.79 3.49
N SER A 494 16.14 -22.81 2.93
CA SER A 494 17.52 -22.46 3.25
C SER A 494 17.63 -21.14 4.03
N CYS A 495 16.51 -20.65 4.58
CA CYS A 495 16.51 -19.42 5.36
C CYS A 495 17.25 -19.65 6.70
N PRO A 496 18.12 -18.71 7.14
CA PRO A 496 18.81 -18.83 8.43
C PRO A 496 17.86 -18.99 9.61
N GLN A 497 16.73 -18.27 9.55
CA GLN A 497 15.59 -18.49 10.43
C GLN A 497 14.56 -19.33 9.68
N THR A 498 14.13 -20.43 10.28
CA THR A 498 13.15 -21.34 9.69
C THR A 498 11.89 -20.57 9.27
N CYS A 499 11.29 -21.01 8.15
CA CYS A 499 10.00 -20.52 7.69
C CYS A 499 8.83 -21.30 8.30
N SER A 500 9.09 -22.46 8.90
CA SER A 500 8.13 -23.24 9.65
C SER A 500 7.89 -22.55 11.00
N TYR A 501 6.95 -21.62 11.04
CA TYR A 501 6.37 -21.21 12.30
C TYR A 501 5.31 -22.24 12.64
N TYR A 502 5.56 -23.06 13.66
CA TYR A 502 4.43 -23.62 14.39
C TYR A 502 3.80 -22.44 15.14
N LEU A 503 2.47 -22.29 15.03
CA LEU A 503 1.73 -21.24 15.75
C LEU A 503 1.98 -21.26 17.27
N SER A 504 2.48 -22.38 17.81
CA SER A 504 2.91 -22.53 19.20
C SER A 504 4.18 -21.75 19.58
N ASP A 505 5.02 -21.37 18.61
CA ASP A 505 6.33 -20.72 18.85
C ASP A 505 6.26 -19.20 18.63
N LEU A 506 5.07 -18.64 18.37
CA LEU A 506 4.86 -17.21 18.44
C LEU A 506 4.89 -16.79 19.90
N ASP A 507 6.00 -16.17 20.33
CA ASP A 507 6.05 -15.41 21.57
C ASP A 507 4.82 -14.49 21.61
N VAL A 508 4.06 -14.61 22.70
CA VAL A 508 2.81 -13.88 22.98
C VAL A 508 3.00 -12.35 22.88
N ASP A 509 4.24 -11.87 22.84
CA ASP A 509 4.63 -10.46 22.79
C ASP A 509 4.68 -9.82 21.38
N ASP A 510 4.71 -10.61 20.28
CA ASP A 510 4.71 -10.07 18.90
C ASP A 510 3.29 -9.95 18.30
N LEU A 511 2.27 -10.40 19.05
CA LEU A 511 0.90 -9.95 18.86
C LEU A 511 0.85 -8.49 19.31
N GLY A 512 1.03 -7.56 18.36
CA GLY A 512 0.90 -6.13 18.60
C GLY A 512 -0.28 -5.81 19.52
N PRO A 513 -0.18 -4.76 20.36
CA PRO A 513 -0.82 -4.66 21.68
C PRO A 513 -2.16 -5.37 21.69
N ALA A 514 -2.22 -6.46 22.45
CA ALA A 514 -3.42 -7.28 22.64
C ALA A 514 -4.66 -6.40 22.55
N ARG A 515 -5.44 -6.55 21.47
CA ARG A 515 -6.72 -5.86 21.35
C ARG A 515 -7.53 -6.28 22.56
N SER A 516 -7.60 -5.42 23.56
CA SER A 516 -8.33 -5.68 24.79
C SER A 516 -9.77 -5.99 24.38
N THR A 517 -10.17 -7.24 24.48
CA THR A 517 -11.57 -7.64 24.50
C THR A 517 -12.17 -7.09 25.79
N ILE A 518 -12.53 -5.80 25.79
CA ILE A 518 -13.31 -5.17 26.86
C ILE A 518 -14.75 -5.68 26.71
N TRP A 519 -15.00 -6.89 27.19
CA TRP A 519 -16.31 -7.36 27.60
C TRP A 519 -16.13 -8.40 28.70
N ASP A 520 -15.54 -7.98 29.82
CA ASP A 520 -15.84 -8.60 31.11
C ASP A 520 -17.12 -7.92 31.64
N PRO A 521 -18.25 -8.64 31.75
CA PRO A 521 -19.40 -8.11 32.46
C PRO A 521 -19.04 -8.09 33.96
N VAL A 522 -18.72 -6.90 34.46
CA VAL A 522 -18.72 -6.61 35.89
C VAL A 522 -20.07 -7.03 36.47
N GLY A 523 -19.98 -7.85 37.53
CA GLY A 523 -21.07 -8.60 38.11
C GLY A 523 -22.35 -7.83 38.46
N ARG A 524 -23.42 -8.61 38.45
CA ARG A 524 -24.48 -8.57 39.45
C ARG A 524 -24.52 -9.90 40.18
#